data_AF-A0A965KA60-F1
#
_entry.id   AF-A0A965KA60-F1
#
_cell.length_a   1.000
_cell.length_b   1.000
_cell.length_c   1.000
_cell.angle_alpha   90.00
_cell.angle_beta   90.00
_cell.angle_gamma   90.00
#
_symmetry.space_group_name_H-M   'P 1'
#
loop_
_entity.id
_entity.type
_entity.pdbx_description
1 polymer ?
#
loop_
_entity_poly.entity_id
_entity_poly.type
_entity_poly.pdbx_seq_one_letter_code
_entity_poly.pdbx_strand_id
1 'polypeptide(L)'
;ISSNFEYGKITESVNVSFYNAINGDRINKTQFDLTSNGYAIFEKTFDPSNILQLDKTTGIFTIPNHFFSNTEQLIYTPKSTFLGIGSVAMMISSTDVLPSTVFAIKIDNDKFKLATTKNNAENGIGVTFTSVGEGNAHKLAMSKRNEKAIIIWINKFHGFT
;
A
#
# COMPACT_ATOMS: atom_id res chain seq x y z
N ILE A 1 26.16 -17.08 48.60
CA ILE A 1 25.74 -17.39 47.21
C ILE A 1 25.50 -16.04 46.55
N SER A 2 26.41 -15.63 45.67
CA SER A 2 26.32 -14.35 44.94
C SER A 2 25.81 -14.66 43.54
N SER A 3 24.68 -14.05 43.16
CA SER A 3 24.16 -14.09 41.79
C SER A 3 24.31 -12.71 41.18
N ASN A 4 25.40 -12.50 40.42
CA ASN A 4 25.52 -11.37 39.51
C ASN A 4 24.72 -11.67 38.23
N PHE A 5 23.89 -10.71 37.81
CA PHE A 5 23.33 -10.70 36.46
C PHE A 5 24.16 -9.73 35.61
N GLU A 6 25.03 -10.27 34.77
CA GLU A 6 25.66 -9.51 33.69
C GLU A 6 24.70 -9.50 32.49
N TYR A 7 24.08 -8.35 32.22
CA TYR A 7 23.46 -8.12 30.93
C TYR A 7 24.56 -7.75 29.93
N GLY A 8 24.85 -8.67 29.01
CA GLY A 8 25.83 -8.48 27.95
C GLY A 8 25.52 -7.25 27.10
N LYS A 9 26.55 -6.50 26.70
CA LYS A 9 26.43 -5.45 25.70
C LYS A 9 25.96 -6.07 24.38
N ILE A 10 24.81 -5.63 23.87
CA ILE A 10 24.39 -5.92 22.50
C ILE A 10 25.29 -5.09 21.59
N THR A 11 26.11 -5.74 20.79
CA THR A 11 26.82 -5.10 19.68
C THR A 11 25.94 -5.22 18.44
N GLU A 12 25.16 -4.18 18.13
CA GLU A 12 24.46 -4.08 16.84
C GLU A 12 25.48 -3.82 15.73
N SER A 13 25.54 -4.73 14.76
CA SER A 13 26.33 -4.54 13.54
C SER A 13 25.39 -4.21 12.40
N VAL A 14 25.29 -2.92 12.06
CA VAL A 14 24.58 -2.45 10.86
C VAL A 14 25.48 -2.69 9.65
N ASN A 15 25.21 -3.74 8.88
CA ASN A 15 25.88 -3.96 7.61
C ASN A 15 25.09 -3.26 6.50
N VAL A 16 25.54 -2.07 6.12
CA VAL A 16 25.09 -1.43 4.87
C VAL A 16 25.99 -1.93 3.75
N SER A 17 25.49 -2.84 2.92
CA SER A 17 26.20 -3.28 1.71
C SER A 17 26.16 -2.15 0.68
N PHE A 18 27.16 -1.27 0.70
CA PHE A 18 27.36 -0.31 -0.37
C PHE A 18 27.91 -1.05 -1.59
N TYR A 19 27.05 -1.25 -2.60
CA TYR A 19 27.49 -1.70 -3.90
C TYR A 19 28.22 -0.54 -4.59
N ASN A 20 29.56 -0.56 -4.55
CA ASN A 20 30.38 0.39 -5.28
C ASN A 20 30.39 0.02 -6.77
N ALA A 21 29.54 0.67 -7.57
CA ALA A 21 29.67 0.63 -9.02
C ALA A 21 30.96 1.37 -9.42
N ILE A 22 31.89 0.65 -10.05
CA ILE A 22 33.09 1.23 -10.65
C ILE A 22 32.62 2.01 -11.89
N ASN A 23 32.67 3.34 -11.82
CA ASN A 23 32.40 4.30 -12.89
C ASN A 23 30.94 4.47 -13.35
N GLY A 24 30.08 5.05 -12.51
CA GLY A 24 28.81 5.60 -12.97
C GLY A 24 28.26 6.64 -11.98
N ASP A 25 27.71 7.73 -12.49
CA ASP A 25 27.02 8.74 -11.70
C ASP A 25 26.06 8.05 -10.73
N ARG A 26 26.05 8.52 -9.48
CA ARG A 26 25.16 8.04 -8.44
C ARG A 26 23.72 8.10 -8.96
N ILE A 27 23.21 7.00 -9.51
CA ILE A 27 21.79 6.86 -9.77
C ILE A 27 21.19 6.76 -8.39
N ASN A 28 20.76 7.90 -7.88
CA ASN A 28 19.99 8.07 -6.67
C ASN A 28 18.64 7.38 -6.95
N LYS A 29 18.62 6.05 -7.02
CA LYS A 29 17.39 5.24 -7.07
C LYS A 29 16.83 5.27 -5.64
N THR A 30 16.22 6.40 -5.30
CA THR A 30 15.44 6.59 -4.07
C THR A 30 14.14 5.79 -4.09
N GLN A 31 13.84 5.13 -5.20
CA GLN A 31 12.68 4.26 -5.38
C GLN A 31 13.15 2.84 -5.63
N PHE A 32 13.06 2.02 -4.60
CA PHE A 32 13.16 0.57 -4.70
C PHE A 32 11.73 0.01 -4.72
N ASP A 33 11.38 -0.78 -5.72
CA ASP A 33 10.14 -1.54 -5.71
C ASP A 33 10.31 -2.70 -4.72
N LEU A 34 9.90 -2.51 -3.46
CA LEU A 34 9.88 -3.65 -2.52
C LEU A 34 8.73 -4.58 -2.91
N THR A 35 9.10 -5.78 -3.30
CA THR A 35 8.20 -6.92 -3.44
C THR A 35 8.38 -7.86 -2.25
N SER A 36 7.30 -8.37 -1.69
CA SER A 36 7.32 -9.47 -0.71
C SER A 36 6.67 -10.66 -1.40
N ASN A 37 7.45 -11.72 -1.60
CA ASN A 37 7.01 -12.94 -2.30
C ASN A 37 6.37 -12.65 -3.67
N GLY A 38 6.91 -11.68 -4.42
CA GLY A 38 6.43 -11.30 -5.77
C GLY A 38 5.28 -10.28 -5.78
N TYR A 39 4.71 -9.91 -4.64
CA TYR A 39 3.67 -8.88 -4.56
C TYR A 39 4.26 -7.52 -4.23
N ALA A 40 3.87 -6.49 -4.99
CA ALA A 40 4.14 -5.10 -4.62
C ALA A 40 3.56 -4.84 -3.22
N ILE A 41 4.44 -4.47 -2.28
CA ILE A 41 4.09 -4.31 -0.87
C ILE A 41 3.36 -2.99 -0.65
N PHE A 42 3.81 -1.94 -1.35
CA PHE A 42 3.36 -0.57 -1.09
C PHE A 42 2.36 -0.05 -2.12
N GLU A 43 2.08 -0.81 -3.18
CA GLU A 43 1.07 -0.43 -4.16
C GLU A 43 0.25 -1.64 -4.59
N LYS A 44 -1.04 -1.39 -4.86
CA LYS A 44 -1.92 -2.32 -5.56
C LYS A 44 -2.45 -1.67 -6.82
N THR A 45 -2.45 -2.44 -7.89
CA THR A 45 -3.08 -2.07 -9.16
C THR A 45 -4.35 -2.91 -9.30
N PHE A 46 -5.43 -2.31 -9.76
CA PHE A 46 -6.71 -2.98 -9.98
C PHE A 46 -7.39 -2.44 -11.24
N ASP A 47 -8.28 -3.25 -11.79
CA ASP A 47 -9.19 -2.83 -12.85
C ASP A 47 -10.53 -2.41 -12.22
N PRO A 48 -10.93 -1.14 -12.28
CA PRO A 48 -12.20 -0.66 -11.73
C PRO A 48 -13.44 -1.36 -12.31
N SER A 49 -13.32 -1.95 -13.50
CA SER A 49 -14.42 -2.67 -14.16
C SER A 49 -14.48 -4.15 -13.75
N ASN A 50 -13.46 -4.67 -13.07
CA ASN A 50 -13.42 -6.06 -12.64
C ASN A 50 -14.23 -6.25 -11.35
N ILE A 51 -15.42 -6.82 -11.50
CA ILE A 51 -16.36 -7.09 -10.39
C ILE A 51 -15.84 -8.08 -9.34
N LEU A 52 -14.82 -8.88 -9.67
CA LEU A 52 -14.17 -9.78 -8.71
C LEU A 52 -13.18 -9.02 -7.82
N GLN A 53 -12.69 -7.86 -8.25
CA GLN A 53 -11.78 -7.01 -7.48
C GLN A 53 -12.51 -5.89 -6.74
N LEU A 54 -13.64 -5.41 -7.27
CA LEU A 54 -14.41 -4.32 -6.69
C LEU A 54 -15.91 -4.56 -6.83
N ASP A 55 -16.61 -4.60 -5.71
CA ASP A 55 -18.05 -4.40 -5.65
C ASP A 55 -18.35 -2.91 -5.43
N LYS A 56 -18.93 -2.26 -6.44
CA LYS A 56 -19.23 -0.82 -6.44
C LYS A 56 -20.34 -0.43 -5.47
N THR A 57 -21.31 -1.32 -5.27
CA THR A 57 -22.49 -1.06 -4.43
C THR A 57 -22.11 -1.13 -2.96
N THR A 58 -21.24 -2.06 -2.59
CA THR A 58 -20.76 -2.15 -1.21
C THR A 58 -19.50 -1.32 -0.98
N GLY A 59 -18.74 -0.99 -2.03
CA GLY A 59 -17.44 -0.32 -1.95
C GLY A 59 -16.32 -1.24 -1.45
N ILE A 60 -16.52 -2.56 -1.48
CA ILE A 60 -15.56 -3.55 -1.01
C ILE A 60 -14.60 -3.90 -2.14
N PHE A 61 -13.33 -3.70 -1.90
CA PHE A 61 -12.25 -4.23 -2.71
C PHE A 61 -11.89 -5.63 -2.20
N THR A 62 -11.74 -6.58 -3.12
CA THR A 62 -11.23 -7.94 -2.86
C THR A 62 -9.89 -8.07 -3.58
N ILE A 63 -8.82 -7.67 -2.91
CA ILE A 63 -7.44 -7.72 -3.41
C ILE A 63 -6.61 -8.44 -2.34
N PRO A 64 -6.26 -9.72 -2.56
CA PRO A 64 -5.54 -10.51 -1.59
C PRO A 64 -4.20 -9.90 -1.19
N ASN A 65 -3.84 -10.09 0.09
CA ASN A 65 -2.58 -9.61 0.65
C ASN A 65 -2.32 -8.13 0.31
N HIS A 66 -3.30 -7.28 0.61
CA HIS A 66 -3.20 -5.85 0.29
C HIS A 66 -2.20 -5.10 1.19
N PHE A 67 -1.88 -5.63 2.37
CA PHE A 67 -0.93 -5.08 3.36
C PHE A 67 -1.27 -3.66 3.89
N PHE A 68 -2.41 -3.09 3.49
CA PHE A 68 -2.90 -1.84 4.05
C PHE A 68 -3.25 -2.02 5.53
N SER A 69 -2.81 -1.09 6.35
CA SER A 69 -3.23 -0.98 7.75
C SER A 69 -4.59 -0.29 7.81
N ASN A 70 -5.34 -0.53 8.88
CA ASN A 70 -6.57 0.22 9.09
C ASN A 70 -6.26 1.72 9.23
N THR A 71 -7.11 2.57 8.65
CA THR A 71 -7.01 4.04 8.59
C THR A 71 -5.75 4.58 7.89
N GLU A 72 -5.05 3.73 7.14
CA GLU A 72 -3.85 4.12 6.42
C GLU A 72 -4.16 5.06 5.26
N GLN A 73 -3.39 6.15 5.15
CA GLN A 73 -3.47 7.04 4.01
C GLN A 73 -2.85 6.38 2.76
N LEU A 74 -3.62 6.38 1.68
CA LEU A 74 -3.22 5.91 0.37
C LEU A 74 -3.32 7.04 -0.66
N ILE A 75 -2.52 6.93 -1.71
CA ILE A 75 -2.56 7.76 -2.91
C ILE A 75 -3.22 6.94 -4.02
N TYR A 76 -4.41 7.35 -4.42
CA TYR A 76 -5.14 6.88 -5.57
C TYR A 76 -4.68 7.59 -6.84
N THR A 77 -4.45 6.81 -7.91
CA THR A 77 -4.06 7.32 -9.22
C THR A 77 -4.78 6.53 -10.32
N PRO A 78 -5.68 7.17 -11.10
CA PRO A 78 -6.25 6.56 -12.30
C PRO A 78 -5.14 6.29 -13.31
N LYS A 79 -5.18 5.13 -13.97
CA LYS A 79 -4.17 4.79 -14.98
C LYS A 79 -4.72 3.76 -15.98
N SER A 80 -4.18 3.82 -17.20
CA SER A 80 -4.41 2.87 -18.29
C SER A 80 -3.09 2.19 -18.67
N THR A 81 -3.15 0.92 -19.06
CA THR A 81 -2.01 0.22 -19.70
C THR A 81 -2.07 0.29 -21.23
N PHE A 82 -3.17 0.79 -21.80
CA PHE A 82 -3.35 0.90 -23.25
C PHE A 82 -2.81 2.24 -23.76
N LEU A 83 -2.01 2.18 -24.82
CA LEU A 83 -1.53 3.39 -25.50
C LEU A 83 -2.72 4.13 -26.14
N GLY A 84 -2.78 5.44 -25.94
CA GLY A 84 -3.81 6.30 -26.52
C GLY A 84 -5.16 6.33 -25.78
N ILE A 85 -5.33 5.57 -24.70
CA ILE A 85 -6.52 5.65 -23.83
C ILE A 85 -6.16 6.47 -22.59
N GLY A 86 -6.97 7.50 -22.32
CA GLY A 86 -6.87 8.33 -21.12
C GLY A 86 -7.17 7.54 -19.83
N SER A 87 -7.03 8.20 -18.70
CA SER A 87 -7.45 7.65 -17.41
C SER A 87 -8.21 8.70 -16.63
N VAL A 88 -9.41 8.34 -16.20
CA VAL A 88 -10.34 9.22 -15.48
C VAL A 88 -10.64 8.58 -14.13
N ALA A 89 -10.71 9.40 -13.09
CA ALA A 89 -11.02 8.95 -11.75
C ALA A 89 -12.40 8.29 -11.65
N MET A 90 -12.51 7.33 -10.74
CA MET A 90 -13.79 6.76 -10.32
C MET A 90 -14.66 7.85 -9.69
N MET A 91 -15.99 7.70 -9.76
CA MET A 91 -16.94 8.63 -9.15
C MET A 91 -17.56 8.02 -7.90
N ILE A 92 -17.68 8.82 -6.84
CA ILE A 92 -18.31 8.43 -5.57
C ILE A 92 -19.74 8.98 -5.42
N SER A 93 -20.11 9.96 -6.26
CA SER A 93 -21.46 10.50 -6.40
C SER A 93 -21.71 10.88 -7.87
N SER A 94 -22.83 11.53 -8.18
CA SER A 94 -23.07 12.06 -9.54
C SER A 94 -22.16 13.24 -9.90
N THR A 95 -21.57 13.92 -8.91
CA THR A 95 -20.78 15.15 -9.10
C THR A 95 -19.35 15.03 -8.59
N ASP A 96 -19.06 14.07 -7.72
CA ASP A 96 -17.79 13.97 -7.03
C ASP A 96 -16.96 12.78 -7.54
N VAL A 97 -15.72 13.09 -7.91
CA VAL A 97 -14.68 12.11 -8.18
C VAL A 97 -14.07 11.58 -6.87
N LEU A 98 -13.54 10.36 -6.90
CA LEU A 98 -12.69 9.85 -5.85
C LEU A 98 -11.41 10.71 -5.78
N PRO A 99 -11.10 11.35 -4.64
CA PRO A 99 -9.92 12.19 -4.50
C PRO A 99 -8.64 11.35 -4.59
N SER A 100 -7.51 11.99 -4.90
CA SER A 100 -6.22 11.29 -4.94
C SER A 100 -5.76 10.83 -3.56
N THR A 101 -6.06 11.57 -2.49
CA THR A 101 -5.79 11.12 -1.12
C THR A 101 -7.01 10.42 -0.56
N VAL A 102 -6.86 9.15 -0.18
CA VAL A 102 -7.90 8.31 0.43
C VAL A 102 -7.35 7.58 1.64
N PHE A 103 -8.23 6.92 2.39
CA PHE A 103 -7.86 6.16 3.58
C PHE A 103 -8.43 4.74 3.49
N ALA A 104 -7.61 3.74 3.82
CA ALA A 104 -8.05 2.35 3.86
C ALA A 104 -8.90 2.09 5.11
N ILE A 105 -10.04 1.42 4.94
CA ILE A 105 -10.77 0.76 6.01
C ILE A 105 -10.51 -0.73 5.84
N LYS A 106 -9.67 -1.29 6.70
CA LYS A 106 -9.29 -2.71 6.60
C LYS A 106 -10.45 -3.57 7.11
N ILE A 107 -10.88 -4.55 6.31
CA ILE A 107 -11.83 -5.58 6.73
C ILE A 107 -11.05 -6.80 7.21
N ASP A 108 -10.22 -7.36 6.33
CA ASP A 108 -9.31 -8.48 6.62
C ASP A 108 -8.01 -8.30 5.82
N ASN A 109 -7.22 -9.35 5.57
CA ASN A 109 -5.97 -9.23 4.81
C ASN A 109 -6.15 -9.17 3.29
N ASP A 110 -7.35 -9.50 2.82
CA ASP A 110 -7.71 -9.62 1.40
C ASP A 110 -8.82 -8.64 0.99
N LYS A 111 -9.47 -7.99 1.97
CA LYS A 111 -10.58 -7.08 1.76
C LYS A 111 -10.43 -5.76 2.51
N PHE A 112 -10.80 -4.69 1.84
CA PHE A 112 -10.81 -3.34 2.40
C PHE A 112 -11.86 -2.46 1.70
N LYS A 113 -12.14 -1.29 2.29
CA LYS A 113 -12.89 -0.19 1.66
C LYS A 113 -12.02 1.06 1.62
N LEU A 114 -12.47 2.06 0.88
CA LEU A 114 -11.84 3.39 0.87
C LEU A 114 -12.73 4.41 1.56
N ALA A 115 -12.12 5.40 2.22
CA ALA A 115 -12.78 6.59 2.74
C ALA A 115 -12.09 7.85 2.20
N THR A 116 -12.84 8.93 2.04
CA THR A 116 -12.33 10.23 1.56
C THR A 116 -11.61 11.04 2.64
N THR A 117 -11.83 10.70 3.92
CA THR A 117 -11.20 11.37 5.06
C THR A 117 -10.76 10.36 6.10
N LYS A 118 -9.76 10.74 6.90
CA LYS A 118 -9.27 9.90 8.01
C LYS A 118 -10.36 9.64 9.03
N ASN A 119 -11.13 10.67 9.40
CA ASN A 119 -12.24 10.56 10.34
C ASN A 119 -13.28 9.55 9.84
N ASN A 120 -13.60 9.56 8.55
CA ASN A 120 -14.51 8.56 7.98
C ASN A 120 -13.93 7.14 8.09
N ALA A 121 -12.63 6.96 7.83
CA ALA A 121 -11.99 5.65 8.00
C ALA A 121 -11.99 5.17 9.46
N GLU A 122 -11.71 6.06 10.41
CA GLU A 122 -11.75 5.78 11.86
C GLU A 122 -13.16 5.37 12.32
N ASN A 123 -14.19 5.92 11.69
CA ASN A 123 -15.59 5.57 11.95
C ASN A 123 -16.15 4.45 11.04
N GLY A 124 -15.32 3.83 10.19
CA GLY A 124 -15.74 2.76 9.27
C GLY A 124 -16.67 3.21 8.12
N ILE A 125 -16.75 4.51 7.85
CA ILE A 125 -17.58 5.12 6.81
C ILE A 125 -16.84 5.06 5.47
N GLY A 126 -17.05 3.97 4.73
CA GLY A 126 -16.48 3.79 3.39
C GLY A 126 -17.34 4.39 2.27
N VAL A 127 -16.71 4.72 1.14
CA VAL A 127 -17.39 5.16 -0.07
C VAL A 127 -17.94 3.98 -0.87
N THR A 128 -18.95 4.27 -1.69
CA THR A 128 -19.44 3.43 -2.79
C THR A 128 -19.17 4.14 -4.11
N PHE A 129 -19.35 3.46 -5.24
CA PHE A 129 -18.98 3.98 -6.55
C PHE A 129 -20.16 4.03 -7.52
N THR A 130 -20.41 5.22 -8.09
CA THR A 130 -21.43 5.46 -9.11
C THR A 130 -20.88 5.24 -10.52
N SER A 131 -19.57 5.41 -10.72
CA SER A 131 -18.87 5.17 -11.97
C SER A 131 -17.45 4.66 -11.73
N VAL A 132 -16.97 3.87 -12.69
CA VAL A 132 -15.61 3.27 -12.70
C VAL A 132 -14.56 4.22 -13.28
N GLY A 133 -14.96 5.35 -13.87
CA GLY A 133 -14.06 6.23 -14.60
C GLY A 133 -13.55 5.59 -15.90
N GLU A 134 -12.31 5.91 -16.29
CA GLU A 134 -11.64 5.36 -17.46
C GLU A 134 -10.27 4.80 -17.09
N GLY A 135 -9.80 3.80 -17.85
CA GLY A 135 -8.55 3.09 -17.60
C GLY A 135 -8.75 1.81 -16.78
N ASN A 136 -7.84 0.88 -16.97
CA ASN A 136 -7.95 -0.51 -16.49
C ASN A 136 -6.90 -0.89 -15.44
N ALA A 137 -6.05 0.06 -15.04
CA ALA A 137 -4.88 -0.21 -14.19
C ALA A 137 -4.72 0.85 -13.10
N HIS A 138 -5.84 1.18 -12.44
CA HIS A 138 -5.88 2.15 -11.36
C HIS A 138 -5.01 1.69 -10.20
N LYS A 139 -4.40 2.65 -9.50
CA LYS A 139 -3.40 2.37 -8.46
C LYS A 139 -3.82 2.93 -7.10
N LEU A 140 -3.48 2.18 -6.06
CA LEU A 140 -3.51 2.60 -4.67
C LEU A 140 -2.13 2.38 -4.06
N ALA A 141 -1.47 3.45 -3.63
CA ALA A 141 -0.15 3.38 -3.04
C ALA A 141 -0.10 3.93 -1.61
N MET A 142 0.62 3.27 -0.72
CA MET A 142 0.82 3.75 0.66
C MET A 142 1.64 5.06 0.65
N SER A 143 1.21 6.06 1.41
CA SER A 143 1.93 7.34 1.53
C SER A 143 3.25 7.20 2.31
N LYS A 144 3.33 6.28 3.28
CA LYS A 144 4.47 6.10 4.20
C LYS A 144 5.28 4.83 3.89
N ARG A 145 5.79 4.71 2.66
CA ARG A 145 6.52 3.52 2.19
C ARG A 145 7.79 3.23 3.01
N ASN A 146 8.52 4.27 3.39
CA ASN A 146 9.81 4.14 4.10
C ASN A 146 9.65 3.66 5.56
N GLU A 147 8.59 4.07 6.25
CA GLU A 147 8.33 3.64 7.64
C GLU A 147 7.88 2.17 7.69
N LYS A 148 7.17 1.69 6.66
CA LYS A 148 6.68 0.31 6.59
C LYS A 148 7.71 -0.71 6.14
N ALA A 149 8.73 -0.30 5.37
CA ALA A 149 9.84 -1.17 4.99
C ALA A 149 10.55 -1.77 6.21
N ILE A 150 10.66 -1.00 7.30
CA ILE A 150 11.32 -1.41 8.55
C ILE A 150 10.45 -2.41 9.34
N ILE A 151 9.13 -2.20 9.39
CA ILE A 151 8.19 -3.02 10.18
C ILE A 151 7.97 -4.41 9.56
N ILE A 152 7.93 -4.50 8.22
CA ILE A 152 7.70 -5.79 7.53
C ILE A 152 8.92 -6.71 7.67
N TRP A 153 10.13 -6.16 7.74
CA TRP A 153 11.34 -6.95 7.94
C TRP A 153 11.35 -7.58 9.34
N ILE A 154 10.98 -6.85 10.39
CA ILE A 154 10.92 -7.36 11.77
C ILE A 154 9.90 -8.50 11.89
N ASN A 155 8.70 -8.36 11.32
CA ASN A 155 7.66 -9.39 11.42
C ASN A 155 7.99 -10.69 10.66
N LYS A 156 8.85 -10.63 9.63
CA LYS A 156 9.30 -11.83 8.90
C LYS A 156 10.38 -12.61 9.66
N PHE A 157 11.13 -11.98 10.56
CA PHE A 157 12.18 -12.63 11.36
C PHE A 157 11.64 -13.39 12.58
N HIS A 158 10.45 -13.07 13.07
CA HIS A 158 9.87 -13.73 14.25
C HIS A 158 8.93 -14.90 13.91
N GLY A 159 8.96 -15.39 12.67
CA GLY A 159 8.22 -16.58 12.22
C GLY A 159 9.00 -17.90 12.32
N PHE A 160 10.13 -17.93 13.02
CA PHE A 160 10.91 -19.15 13.27
C PHE A 160 11.09 -19.37 14.77
N THR A 161 10.07 -19.92 15.40
CA THR A 161 10.17 -20.85 16.53
C THR A 161 8.97 -21.78 16.48
#